data_AF-A0A3E2YQF8-F1
#
_entry.id   AF-A0A3E2YQF8-F1
#
_cell.length_a   1.000
_cell.length_b   1.000
_cell.length_c   1.000
_cell.angle_alpha   90.00
_cell.angle_beta   90.00
_cell.angle_gamma   90.00
#
_symmetry.space_group_name_H-M   'P 1'
#
loop_
_entity.id
_entity.type
_entity.pdbx_description
1 polymer ?
#
loop_
_entity_poly.entity_id
_entity_poly.type
_entity_poly.pdbx_seq_one_letter_code
_entity_poly.pdbx_strand_id
1 'polypeptide(L)'
;MGRVICDLTIWVDGYAAGLNQSEERPFGDDGGGWGDRLHAWYADPDANRAEIERVTAAEAFIMGRNMFGPVRGGWDRQWNGWWGDDPPYHAPVFVLTHHARAPQPMTGGTTFHFVTDGIESAQAQARTAAGAGDVAVVGGAATINQYLAAGLIDELRQHIAPLTLGAGTRLFDGVPPLDLQQVSARATTAVTHVSYRVQSWAPSPERSTATFTKESSCSMRKRHRTAGDGACSTSPCPS
;
A
#
# COMPACT_ATOMS: atom_id res chain seq x y z
N MET A 1 14.52 18.70 3.94
CA MET A 1 13.16 18.48 3.40
C MET A 1 12.55 17.36 4.20
N GLY A 2 11.33 17.51 4.70
CA GLY A 2 10.68 16.44 5.45
C GLY A 2 10.40 15.20 4.61
N ARG A 3 10.21 14.07 5.29
CA ARG A 3 9.90 12.78 4.70
C ARG A 3 8.45 12.74 4.22
N VAL A 4 8.20 11.89 3.23
CA VAL A 4 6.85 11.48 2.84
C VAL A 4 6.60 10.10 3.39
N ILE A 5 5.67 10.05 4.32
CA ILE A 5 5.33 8.86 5.08
C ILE A 5 4.01 8.32 4.55
N CYS A 6 3.93 7.02 4.32
CA CYS A 6 2.67 6.31 4.20
C CYS A 6 2.41 5.59 5.53
N ASP A 7 1.21 5.75 6.09
CA ASP A 7 0.81 5.10 7.33
C ASP A 7 -0.61 4.54 7.14
N LEU A 8 -0.76 3.22 7.17
CA LEU A 8 -2.06 2.56 6.98
C LEU A 8 -2.18 1.24 7.75
N THR A 9 -3.43 0.89 8.07
CA THR A 9 -3.79 -0.43 8.58
C THR A 9 -4.25 -1.34 7.43
N ILE A 10 -3.80 -2.60 7.42
CA ILE A 10 -4.19 -3.61 6.43
C ILE A 10 -4.57 -4.93 7.09
N TRP A 11 -5.44 -5.68 6.43
CA TRP A 11 -5.66 -7.11 6.69
C TRP A 11 -4.41 -7.90 6.27
N VAL A 12 -4.18 -9.09 6.84
CA VAL A 12 -2.96 -9.89 6.59
C VAL A 12 -2.81 -10.34 5.14
N ASP A 13 -3.92 -10.42 4.42
CA ASP A 13 -3.99 -10.70 2.98
C ASP A 13 -3.83 -9.45 2.09
N GLY A 14 -3.56 -8.29 2.70
CA GLY A 14 -3.11 -7.07 2.02
C GLY A 14 -4.21 -6.09 1.63
N TYR A 15 -5.44 -6.28 2.09
CA TYR A 15 -6.55 -5.35 1.81
C TYR A 15 -6.62 -4.22 2.83
N ALA A 16 -7.01 -3.01 2.39
CA ALA A 16 -7.22 -1.84 3.27
C ALA A 16 -8.71 -1.49 3.43
N ALA A 17 -9.56 -1.92 2.51
CA ALA A 17 -11.01 -1.78 2.56
C ALA A 17 -11.67 -2.90 1.76
N GLY A 18 -12.89 -3.29 2.14
CA GLY A 18 -13.68 -4.28 1.43
C GLY A 18 -14.29 -3.75 0.14
N LEU A 19 -15.00 -4.64 -0.56
CA LEU A 19 -15.83 -4.27 -1.70
C LEU A 19 -17.02 -3.39 -1.26
N ASN A 20 -17.69 -2.75 -2.21
CA ASN A 20 -18.98 -2.07 -1.97
C ASN A 20 -18.95 -0.98 -0.88
N GLN A 21 -17.89 -0.15 -0.82
CA GLN A 21 -17.84 1.01 0.08
C GLN A 21 -18.97 1.99 -0.21
N SER A 22 -19.82 2.26 0.79
CA SER A 22 -20.95 3.20 0.74
C SER A 22 -20.86 4.25 1.86
N GLU A 23 -21.87 5.10 1.97
CA GLU A 23 -21.99 6.06 3.08
C GLU A 23 -22.20 5.37 4.44
N GLU A 24 -23.02 4.32 4.46
CA GLU A 24 -23.30 3.53 5.66
C GLU A 24 -22.16 2.56 5.98
N ARG A 25 -21.26 2.34 5.02
CA ARG A 25 -20.20 1.34 5.06
C ARG A 25 -18.89 1.90 4.47
N PRO A 26 -18.24 2.87 5.15
CA PRO A 26 -17.03 3.51 4.64
C PRO A 26 -15.90 2.52 4.34
N PHE A 27 -15.80 1.39 5.04
CA PHE A 27 -14.83 0.32 4.79
C PHE A 27 -15.41 -0.86 3.97
N GLY A 28 -16.67 -0.78 3.55
CA GLY A 28 -17.30 -1.76 2.66
C GLY A 28 -17.63 -3.10 3.33
N ASP A 29 -17.41 -4.19 2.59
CA ASP A 29 -17.61 -5.59 2.98
C ASP A 29 -16.55 -6.15 3.93
N ASP A 30 -16.38 -5.51 5.09
CA ASP A 30 -15.41 -5.89 6.14
C ASP A 30 -16.01 -6.63 7.36
N GLY A 31 -17.32 -6.91 7.31
CA GLY A 31 -18.09 -7.53 8.40
C GLY A 31 -18.64 -6.56 9.44
N GLY A 32 -18.43 -5.24 9.30
CA GLY A 32 -19.01 -4.21 10.18
C GLY A 32 -19.34 -2.86 9.51
N GLY A 33 -18.88 -2.64 8.29
CA GLY A 33 -18.98 -1.40 7.51
C GLY A 33 -18.00 -0.30 7.90
N TRP A 34 -17.58 -0.24 9.17
CA TRP A 34 -16.90 0.92 9.76
C TRP A 34 -15.40 0.72 10.01
N GLY A 35 -14.84 -0.45 9.72
CA GLY A 35 -13.41 -0.71 9.92
C GLY A 35 -13.03 -1.02 11.35
N ASP A 36 -13.98 -1.22 12.27
CA ASP A 36 -13.73 -1.48 13.70
C ASP A 36 -12.80 -2.68 13.92
N ARG A 37 -12.98 -3.73 13.11
CA ARG A 37 -12.13 -4.94 13.18
C ARG A 37 -10.72 -4.69 12.68
N LEU A 38 -10.58 -3.87 11.64
CA LEU A 38 -9.29 -3.50 11.07
C LEU A 38 -8.51 -2.62 12.06
N HIS A 39 -9.20 -1.67 12.66
CA HIS A 39 -8.63 -0.64 13.54
C HIS A 39 -8.75 -0.96 15.04
N ALA A 40 -9.00 -2.22 15.40
CA ALA A 40 -9.19 -2.64 16.79
C ALA A 40 -8.00 -2.30 17.71
N TRP A 41 -6.81 -2.08 17.15
CA TRP A 41 -5.62 -1.68 17.89
C TRP A 41 -5.73 -0.28 18.53
N TYR A 42 -6.59 0.61 18.02
CA TYR A 42 -6.88 1.89 18.68
C TYR A 42 -7.62 1.74 20.02
N ALA A 43 -8.24 0.58 20.28
CA ALA A 43 -8.98 0.33 21.52
C ALA A 43 -8.06 0.15 22.75
N ASP A 44 -6.75 -0.03 22.55
CA ASP A 44 -5.74 -0.08 23.60
C ASP A 44 -4.67 1.00 23.34
N PRO A 45 -4.95 2.27 23.69
CA PRO A 45 -4.04 3.37 23.42
C PRO A 45 -2.74 3.27 24.22
N ASP A 46 -2.73 2.63 25.38
CA ASP A 46 -1.50 2.47 26.17
C ASP A 46 -0.51 1.52 25.50
N ALA A 47 -1.00 0.42 24.92
CA ALA A 47 -0.16 -0.51 24.17
C ALA A 47 0.30 0.02 22.79
N ASN A 48 -0.31 1.10 22.29
CA ASN A 48 -0.12 1.61 20.93
C ASN A 48 0.18 3.12 20.85
N ARG A 49 0.48 3.76 21.99
CA ARG A 49 0.63 5.22 22.09
C ARG A 49 1.61 5.79 21.06
N ALA A 50 2.80 5.20 20.94
CA ALA A 50 3.83 5.67 20.01
C ALA A 50 3.43 5.52 18.53
N GLU A 51 2.57 4.55 18.21
CA GLU A 51 2.00 4.38 16.88
C GLU A 51 0.88 5.39 16.61
N ILE A 52 -0.04 5.58 17.57
CA ILE A 52 -1.14 6.53 17.46
C ILE A 52 -0.62 7.97 17.29
N GLU A 53 0.36 8.37 18.10
CA GLU A 53 1.00 9.69 18.01
C GLU A 53 1.62 9.92 16.63
N ARG A 54 2.22 8.87 16.02
CA ARG A 54 2.86 8.95 14.72
C ARG A 54 1.88 9.11 13.55
N VAL A 55 0.65 8.63 13.68
CA VAL A 55 -0.38 8.72 12.62
C VAL A 55 -0.75 10.18 12.33
N THR A 56 -0.76 11.04 13.36
CA THR A 56 -1.17 12.45 13.24
C THR A 56 -0.02 13.44 13.40
N ALA A 57 1.23 12.96 13.41
CA ALA A 57 2.42 13.81 13.65
C ALA A 57 2.90 14.60 12.42
N ALA A 58 2.31 14.39 11.24
CA ALA A 58 2.71 15.09 10.02
C ALA A 58 2.16 16.52 9.98
N GLU A 59 2.90 17.42 9.32
CA GLU A 59 2.51 18.84 9.18
C GLU A 59 1.56 19.08 7.99
N ALA A 60 1.42 18.09 7.11
CA ALA A 60 0.41 18.07 6.06
C ALA A 60 0.04 16.64 5.68
N PHE A 61 -1.20 16.45 5.22
CA PHE A 61 -1.75 15.14 4.89
C PHE A 61 -2.24 15.08 3.45
N ILE A 62 -2.20 13.90 2.85
CA ILE A 62 -2.74 13.63 1.52
C ILE A 62 -3.65 12.42 1.61
N MET A 63 -4.84 12.53 1.05
CA MET A 63 -5.78 11.43 0.95
C MET A 63 -6.53 11.38 -0.38
N GLY A 64 -7.00 10.20 -0.74
CA GLY A 64 -7.90 10.00 -1.86
C GLY A 64 -9.34 10.34 -1.53
N ARG A 65 -10.11 10.67 -2.57
CA ARG A 65 -11.53 10.96 -2.47
C ARG A 65 -12.37 9.94 -1.70
N ASN A 66 -12.10 8.65 -1.88
CA ASN A 66 -12.86 7.59 -1.19
C ASN A 66 -12.56 7.52 0.31
N MET A 67 -11.39 7.98 0.74
CA MET A 67 -11.07 8.12 2.16
C MET A 67 -11.70 9.38 2.74
N PHE A 68 -11.81 10.47 1.97
CA PHE A 68 -12.48 11.69 2.42
C PHE A 68 -13.99 11.51 2.61
N GLY A 69 -14.67 10.77 1.72
CA GLY A 69 -16.12 10.65 1.82
C GLY A 69 -16.77 9.65 0.85
N PRO A 70 -18.10 9.49 0.95
CA PRO A 70 -18.85 8.53 0.14
C PRO A 70 -19.18 9.03 -1.27
N VAL A 71 -19.11 10.34 -1.51
CA VAL A 71 -19.54 10.96 -2.78
C VAL A 71 -18.60 10.55 -3.92
N ARG A 72 -19.09 9.71 -4.85
CA ARG A 72 -18.28 9.18 -5.97
C ARG A 72 -18.27 10.07 -7.23
N GLY A 73 -19.30 10.92 -7.44
CA GLY A 73 -19.45 11.77 -8.62
C GLY A 73 -19.17 13.26 -8.37
N GLY A 74 -19.85 14.16 -9.07
CA GLY A 74 -19.80 15.59 -8.73
C GLY A 74 -20.23 15.87 -7.28
N TRP A 75 -19.85 17.02 -6.74
CA TRP A 75 -20.29 17.45 -5.41
C TRP A 75 -21.78 17.83 -5.47
N ASP A 76 -22.65 16.92 -5.03
CA ASP A 76 -24.11 17.04 -5.04
C ASP A 76 -24.68 17.61 -3.74
N ARG A 77 -23.92 17.48 -2.65
CA ARG A 77 -24.23 18.02 -1.33
C ARG A 77 -22.97 18.41 -0.56
N GLN A 78 -23.15 19.15 0.52
CA GLN A 78 -22.07 19.41 1.45
C GLN A 78 -21.67 18.13 2.18
N TRP A 79 -20.36 17.88 2.25
CA TRP A 79 -19.77 16.78 3.03
C TRP A 79 -18.55 17.28 3.79
N ASN A 80 -18.51 16.99 5.10
CA ASN A 80 -17.48 17.46 6.02
C ASN A 80 -16.34 16.46 6.28
N GLY A 81 -16.41 15.27 5.69
CA GLY A 81 -15.55 14.15 6.05
C GLY A 81 -16.25 13.19 7.01
N TRP A 82 -15.64 12.03 7.25
CA TRP A 82 -16.16 11.04 8.20
C TRP A 82 -16.03 11.46 9.67
N TRP A 83 -15.27 12.52 9.95
CA TRP A 83 -14.88 12.93 11.30
C TRP A 83 -15.72 14.11 11.85
N GLY A 84 -16.84 14.44 11.20
CA GLY A 84 -17.66 15.58 11.61
C GLY A 84 -16.93 16.91 11.44
N ASP A 85 -17.15 17.83 12.38
CA ASP A 85 -16.65 19.21 12.27
C ASP A 85 -15.22 19.41 12.78
N ASP A 86 -14.64 18.44 13.51
CA ASP A 86 -13.29 18.51 14.08
C ASP A 86 -12.46 17.25 13.70
N PRO A 87 -11.88 17.23 12.49
CA PRO A 87 -11.06 16.10 12.02
C PRO A 87 -9.73 15.99 12.77
N PRO A 88 -9.18 14.77 12.96
CA PRO A 88 -8.03 14.50 13.81
C PRO A 88 -6.68 14.97 13.24
N TYR A 89 -6.67 15.60 12.05
CA TYR A 89 -5.43 15.97 11.35
C TYR A 89 -4.79 17.24 11.89
N HIS A 90 -5.63 18.20 12.32
CA HIS A 90 -5.22 19.52 12.84
C HIS A 90 -4.20 20.27 11.94
N ALA A 91 -4.23 20.00 10.63
CA ALA A 91 -3.27 20.49 9.65
C ALA A 91 -3.91 20.55 8.24
N PRO A 92 -3.23 21.14 7.22
CA PRO A 92 -3.69 21.10 5.84
C PRO A 92 -3.78 19.66 5.29
N VAL A 93 -4.92 19.32 4.68
CA VAL A 93 -5.20 18.00 4.10
C VAL A 93 -5.52 18.16 2.62
N PHE A 94 -4.76 17.49 1.74
CA PHE A 94 -4.93 17.55 0.29
C PHE A 94 -5.69 16.32 -0.20
N VAL A 95 -6.92 16.53 -0.64
CA VAL A 95 -7.84 15.49 -1.12
C VAL A 95 -7.72 15.38 -2.63
N LEU A 96 -7.20 14.25 -3.12
CA LEU A 96 -7.14 13.93 -4.54
C LEU A 96 -8.53 13.60 -5.09
N THR A 97 -8.98 14.36 -6.09
CA THR A 97 -10.33 14.26 -6.66
C THR A 97 -10.35 14.78 -8.09
N HIS A 98 -11.23 14.25 -8.95
CA HIS A 98 -11.45 14.83 -10.28
C HIS A 98 -12.42 16.01 -10.30
N HIS A 99 -13.05 16.33 -9.17
CA HIS A 99 -14.05 17.38 -9.07
C HIS A 99 -13.54 18.52 -8.19
N ALA A 100 -13.40 19.70 -8.80
CA ALA A 100 -13.00 20.92 -8.11
C ALA A 100 -14.01 21.30 -7.01
N ARG A 101 -13.49 21.83 -5.90
CA ARG A 101 -14.25 22.36 -4.77
C ARG A 101 -13.38 23.37 -4.03
N ALA A 102 -13.99 24.43 -3.50
CA ALA A 102 -13.26 25.40 -2.69
C ALA A 102 -12.65 24.74 -1.45
N PRO A 103 -11.51 25.23 -0.94
CA PRO A 103 -10.97 24.77 0.33
C PRO A 103 -12.02 24.84 1.44
N GLN A 104 -12.00 23.86 2.33
CA GLN A 104 -12.98 23.73 3.41
C GLN A 104 -12.27 23.76 4.77
N PRO A 105 -12.28 24.90 5.46
CA PRO A 105 -11.81 25.00 6.83
C PRO A 105 -12.73 24.22 7.77
N MET A 106 -12.13 23.60 8.79
CA MET A 106 -12.80 22.82 9.82
C MET A 106 -12.45 23.36 11.21
N THR A 107 -13.18 22.90 12.22
CA THR A 107 -12.76 23.08 13.61
C THR A 107 -11.42 22.38 13.84
N GLY A 108 -10.64 22.86 14.81
CA GLY A 108 -9.38 22.24 15.19
C GLY A 108 -8.21 22.50 14.23
N GLY A 109 -8.35 23.40 13.24
CA GLY A 109 -7.24 23.82 12.37
C GLY A 109 -7.03 22.99 11.11
N THR A 110 -7.81 21.92 10.92
CA THR A 110 -7.82 21.17 9.65
C THR A 110 -8.41 22.03 8.52
N THR A 111 -7.77 22.06 7.35
CA THR A 111 -8.38 22.57 6.12
C THR A 111 -8.25 21.55 5.01
N PHE A 112 -9.38 21.14 4.41
CA PHE A 112 -9.37 20.26 3.24
C PHE A 112 -9.19 21.08 1.96
N HIS A 113 -8.15 20.77 1.19
CA HIS A 113 -7.84 21.32 -0.12
C HIS A 113 -8.11 20.26 -1.19
N PHE A 114 -8.92 20.58 -2.20
CA PHE A 114 -9.33 19.61 -3.22
C PHE A 114 -8.46 19.75 -4.47
N VAL A 115 -7.60 18.76 -4.73
CA VAL A 115 -6.58 18.80 -5.79
C VAL A 115 -7.02 17.96 -6.99
N THR A 116 -7.07 18.59 -8.17
CA THR A 116 -7.50 17.97 -9.43
C THR A 116 -6.37 17.57 -10.37
N ASP A 117 -5.15 18.00 -10.07
CA ASP A 117 -4.05 17.98 -11.05
C ASP A 117 -3.03 16.85 -10.77
N GLY A 118 -3.44 15.81 -10.05
CA GLY A 118 -2.65 14.61 -9.80
C GLY A 118 -1.83 14.60 -8.51
N ILE A 119 -1.12 13.49 -8.29
CA ILE A 119 -0.40 13.17 -7.05
C ILE A 119 0.81 14.08 -6.81
N GLU A 120 1.50 14.48 -7.88
CA GLU A 120 2.68 15.33 -7.82
C GLU A 120 2.29 16.75 -7.40
N SER A 121 1.18 17.27 -7.95
CA SER A 121 0.62 18.57 -7.55
C SER A 121 0.21 18.57 -6.08
N ALA A 122 -0.51 17.53 -5.63
CA ALA A 122 -0.91 17.39 -4.23
C ALA A 122 0.31 17.30 -3.31
N GLN A 123 1.34 16.56 -3.70
CA GLN A 123 2.57 16.44 -2.92
C GLN A 123 3.35 17.75 -2.85
N ALA A 124 3.47 18.48 -3.95
CA ALA A 124 4.14 19.77 -3.97
C ALA A 124 3.45 20.76 -3.03
N GLN A 125 2.11 20.87 -3.11
CA GLN A 125 1.32 21.72 -2.22
C GLN A 125 1.45 21.29 -0.75
N ALA A 126 1.40 19.99 -0.47
CA ALA A 126 1.58 19.46 0.88
C ALA A 126 2.98 19.75 1.44
N ARG A 127 4.03 19.62 0.62
CA ARG A 127 5.40 19.97 1.03
C ARG A 127 5.56 21.46 1.30
N THR A 128 4.94 22.32 0.49
CA THR A 128 4.93 23.76 0.75
C THR A 128 4.24 24.09 2.07
N ALA A 129 3.10 23.46 2.36
CA ALA A 129 2.37 23.63 3.61
C ALA A 129 3.15 23.11 4.83
N ALA A 130 3.78 21.94 4.71
CA ALA A 130 4.55 21.29 5.77
C ALA A 130 5.89 21.98 6.08
N GLY A 131 6.43 22.75 5.12
CA GLY A 131 7.72 23.41 5.26
C GLY A 131 8.87 22.42 5.48
N ALA A 132 9.45 22.42 6.68
CA ALA A 132 10.51 21.49 7.06
C ALA A 132 10.01 20.15 7.62
N GLY A 133 8.74 20.06 8.00
CA GLY A 133 8.13 18.88 8.58
C GLY A 133 7.70 17.83 7.56
N ASP A 134 7.24 16.70 8.08
CA ASP A 134 6.88 15.53 7.28
C ASP A 134 5.49 15.67 6.65
N VAL A 135 5.28 14.97 5.54
CA VAL A 135 3.98 14.85 4.85
C VAL A 135 3.49 13.41 4.96
N ALA A 136 2.23 13.19 5.33
CA ALA A 136 1.64 11.85 5.41
C ALA A 136 0.64 11.57 4.27
N VAL A 137 0.86 10.50 3.52
CA VAL A 137 -0.10 9.92 2.57
C VAL A 137 -0.91 8.86 3.32
N VAL A 138 -2.09 9.25 3.81
CA VAL A 138 -2.87 8.45 4.77
C VAL A 138 -3.83 7.45 4.12
N GLY A 139 -4.02 7.51 2.80
CA GLY A 139 -4.81 6.53 2.07
C GLY A 139 -5.86 7.12 1.14
N GLY A 140 -6.80 6.34 0.62
CA GLY A 140 -6.88 4.88 0.77
C GLY A 140 -5.79 4.14 -0.02
N ALA A 141 -5.81 2.81 0.00
CA ALA A 141 -4.80 1.98 -0.66
C ALA A 141 -4.59 2.33 -2.15
N ALA A 142 -5.64 2.70 -2.89
CA ALA A 142 -5.50 3.14 -4.28
C ALA A 142 -4.63 4.40 -4.43
N THR A 143 -4.78 5.38 -3.54
CA THR A 143 -3.91 6.57 -3.52
C THR A 143 -2.50 6.20 -3.13
N ILE A 144 -2.33 5.41 -2.08
CA ILE A 144 -1.00 4.95 -1.64
C ILE A 144 -0.27 4.19 -2.75
N ASN A 145 -0.96 3.32 -3.50
CA ASN A 145 -0.39 2.59 -4.63
C ASN A 145 0.12 3.54 -5.72
N GLN A 146 -0.58 4.64 -6.02
CA GLN A 146 -0.09 5.65 -6.97
C GLN A 146 1.23 6.28 -6.49
N TYR A 147 1.31 6.66 -5.21
CA TYR A 147 2.54 7.23 -4.64
C TYR A 147 3.69 6.22 -4.58
N LEU A 148 3.43 4.96 -4.22
CA LEU A 148 4.42 3.89 -4.22
C LEU A 148 4.93 3.60 -5.64
N ALA A 149 4.02 3.53 -6.63
CA ALA A 149 4.38 3.28 -8.02
C ALA A 149 5.22 4.43 -8.63
N ALA A 150 4.97 5.67 -8.20
CA ALA A 150 5.75 6.83 -8.59
C ALA A 150 7.07 7.01 -7.81
N GLY A 151 7.36 6.14 -6.82
CA GLY A 151 8.56 6.24 -5.99
C GLY A 151 8.58 7.48 -5.08
N LEU A 152 7.41 7.97 -4.67
CA LEU A 152 7.24 9.23 -3.94
C LEU A 152 7.13 9.06 -2.42
N ILE A 153 7.17 7.82 -1.91
CA ILE A 153 7.13 7.48 -0.48
C ILE A 153 8.55 7.21 0.02
N ASP A 154 8.94 7.84 1.11
CA ASP A 154 10.23 7.60 1.79
C ASP A 154 10.13 6.50 2.85
N GLU A 155 8.99 6.45 3.56
CA GLU A 155 8.75 5.54 4.68
C GLU A 155 7.34 4.94 4.58
N LEU A 156 7.24 3.61 4.68
CA LEU A 156 5.98 2.87 4.69
C LEU A 156 5.76 2.24 6.07
N ARG A 157 4.71 2.66 6.76
CA ARG A 157 4.26 2.14 8.05
C ARG A 157 2.98 1.34 7.85
N GLN A 158 2.99 0.10 8.30
CA GLN A 158 1.90 -0.85 8.15
C GLN A 158 1.48 -1.39 9.51
N HIS A 159 0.17 -1.40 9.75
CA HIS A 159 -0.45 -1.99 10.92
C HIS A 159 -1.22 -3.21 10.43
N ILE A 160 -0.61 -4.40 10.56
CA ILE A 160 -1.13 -5.62 9.93
C ILE A 160 -2.04 -6.34 10.93
N ALA A 161 -3.35 -6.29 10.69
CA ALA A 161 -4.34 -7.04 11.46
C ALA A 161 -4.26 -8.53 11.13
N PRO A 162 -4.28 -9.44 12.13
CA PRO A 162 -4.17 -10.89 11.95
C PRO A 162 -5.49 -11.51 11.48
N LEU A 163 -6.12 -10.89 10.48
CA LEU A 163 -7.39 -11.27 9.90
C LEU A 163 -7.29 -11.19 8.37
N THR A 164 -8.02 -12.04 7.65
CA THR A 164 -8.16 -11.97 6.19
C THR A 164 -9.50 -11.40 5.80
N LEU A 165 -9.54 -10.57 4.75
CA LEU A 165 -10.75 -10.00 4.19
C LEU A 165 -11.27 -10.78 2.97
N GLY A 166 -10.36 -11.30 2.15
CA GLY A 166 -10.63 -12.09 0.94
C GLY A 166 -10.82 -11.27 -0.34
N ALA A 167 -11.36 -10.07 -0.27
CA ALA A 167 -11.53 -9.19 -1.44
C ALA A 167 -11.68 -7.71 -1.05
N GLY A 168 -11.32 -6.81 -1.96
CA GLY A 168 -11.43 -5.37 -1.73
C GLY A 168 -10.33 -4.57 -2.39
N THR A 169 -10.04 -3.38 -1.83
CA THR A 169 -8.96 -2.52 -2.30
C THR A 169 -7.64 -2.97 -1.67
N ARG A 170 -6.73 -3.51 -2.49
CA ARG A 170 -5.46 -4.10 -2.06
C ARG A 170 -4.32 -3.09 -2.07
N LEU A 171 -3.47 -3.13 -1.07
CA LEU A 171 -2.17 -2.45 -1.08
C LEU A 171 -1.19 -3.19 -2.00
N PHE A 172 -0.29 -2.45 -2.65
CA PHE A 172 0.66 -2.92 -3.66
C PHE A 172 0.02 -3.40 -4.97
N ASP A 173 -1.23 -3.03 -5.23
CA ASP A 173 -1.85 -3.27 -6.53
C ASP A 173 -1.29 -2.30 -7.58
N GLY A 174 -0.78 -2.83 -8.69
CA GLY A 174 -0.12 -2.04 -9.74
C GLY A 174 1.22 -1.39 -9.34
N VAL A 175 1.81 -1.77 -8.21
CA VAL A 175 3.09 -1.23 -7.73
C VAL A 175 4.25 -2.11 -8.27
N PRO A 176 5.30 -1.53 -8.88
CA PRO A 176 6.47 -2.29 -9.32
C PRO A 176 7.24 -2.86 -8.12
N PRO A 177 8.21 -3.76 -8.34
CA PRO A 177 9.07 -4.25 -7.26
C PRO A 177 9.73 -3.10 -6.49
N LEU A 178 9.62 -3.14 -5.17
CA LEU A 178 10.23 -2.19 -4.25
C LEU A 178 11.32 -2.88 -3.44
N ASP A 179 12.42 -2.17 -3.16
CA ASP A 179 13.38 -2.56 -2.15
C ASP A 179 12.98 -1.90 -0.82
N LEU A 180 12.56 -2.71 0.15
CA LEU A 180 12.04 -2.26 1.43
C LEU A 180 13.01 -2.66 2.53
N GLN A 181 13.72 -1.68 3.07
CA GLN A 181 14.56 -1.90 4.24
C GLN A 181 13.70 -1.82 5.49
N GLN A 182 13.53 -2.95 6.19
CA GLN A 182 12.83 -2.96 7.47
C GLN A 182 13.57 -2.08 8.49
N VAL A 183 12.86 -1.10 9.05
CA VAL A 183 13.35 -0.19 10.09
C VAL A 183 12.94 -0.69 11.47
N SER A 184 11.70 -1.15 11.61
CA SER A 184 11.18 -1.70 12.85
C SER A 184 10.06 -2.70 12.61
N ALA A 185 9.94 -3.69 13.49
CA ALA A 185 8.81 -4.61 13.55
C ALA A 185 8.46 -4.84 15.02
N ARG A 186 7.19 -4.65 15.37
CA ARG A 186 6.68 -4.79 16.74
C ARG A 186 5.28 -5.38 16.71
N ALA A 187 5.06 -6.47 17.44
CA ALA A 187 3.74 -7.07 17.57
C ALA A 187 2.99 -6.52 18.80
N THR A 188 1.68 -6.36 18.66
CA THR A 188 0.71 -6.27 19.76
C THR A 188 -0.30 -7.41 19.63
N THR A 189 -1.25 -7.48 20.56
CA THR A 189 -2.35 -8.44 20.50
C THR A 189 -3.23 -8.24 19.26
N ALA A 190 -3.42 -6.98 18.84
CA ALA A 190 -4.36 -6.63 17.77
C ALA A 190 -3.73 -6.55 16.38
N VAL A 191 -2.46 -6.13 16.27
CA VAL A 191 -1.78 -5.93 14.98
C VAL A 191 -0.28 -6.16 15.09
N THR A 192 0.37 -6.38 13.94
CA THR A 192 1.83 -6.24 13.82
C THR A 192 2.16 -4.91 13.17
N HIS A 193 2.85 -4.04 13.89
CA HIS A 193 3.37 -2.78 13.37
C HIS A 193 4.70 -3.03 12.67
N VAL A 194 4.80 -2.66 11.41
CA VAL A 194 6.04 -2.75 10.65
C VAL A 194 6.30 -1.42 9.96
N SER A 195 7.56 -0.98 9.97
CA SER A 195 7.98 0.23 9.27
C SER A 195 9.15 -0.11 8.36
N TYR A 196 9.07 0.37 7.12
CA TYR A 196 10.07 0.20 6.10
C TYR A 196 10.53 1.55 5.60
N ARG A 197 11.82 1.65 5.29
CA ARG A 197 12.33 2.70 4.40
C ARG A 197 12.23 2.18 2.98
N VAL A 198 11.63 2.97 2.10
CA VAL A 198 11.58 2.66 0.67
C VAL A 198 12.91 3.06 0.06
N GLN A 199 13.61 2.13 -0.57
CA GLN A 199 14.86 2.38 -1.27
C GLN A 199 14.59 2.48 -2.77
N SER A 200 15.45 3.23 -3.47
CA SER A 200 15.45 3.18 -4.93
C SER A 200 15.86 1.78 -5.37
N TRP A 201 14.98 1.10 -6.11
CA TRP A 201 15.28 -0.21 -6.67
C TRP A 201 16.39 -0.07 -7.71
N ALA A 202 17.60 -0.50 -7.36
CA ALA A 202 18.68 -0.71 -8.31
C ALA A 202 18.73 -2.19 -8.65
N PRO A 203 18.36 -2.63 -9.87
CA PRO A 203 18.56 -4.02 -10.25
C PRO A 203 20.05 -4.33 -10.16
N SER A 204 20.42 -5.33 -9.34
CA SER A 204 21.81 -5.78 -9.25
C SER A 204 22.31 -6.13 -10.67
N PRO A 205 23.49 -5.65 -11.09
CA PRO A 205 24.00 -5.86 -12.44
C PRO A 205 24.19 -7.35 -12.80
N GLU A 206 24.16 -8.25 -11.82
CA GLU A 206 24.45 -9.67 -11.97
C GLU A 206 23.28 -10.54 -12.49
N ARG A 207 22.07 -9.97 -12.69
CA ARG A 207 20.90 -10.73 -13.18
C ARG A 207 20.46 -10.39 -14.61
N SER A 208 21.27 -9.66 -15.35
CA SER A 208 21.08 -9.43 -16.78
C SER A 208 22.17 -10.17 -17.55
N THR A 209 21.77 -11.11 -18.42
CA THR A 209 22.58 -12.00 -19.29
C THR A 209 22.83 -13.43 -18.82
N ALA A 210 21.77 -14.24 -18.77
CA ALA A 210 21.86 -15.64 -19.20
C ALA A 210 21.29 -15.74 -20.63
N THR A 211 22.08 -15.27 -21.60
CA THR A 211 21.82 -15.55 -23.02
C THR A 211 21.99 -17.04 -23.23
N PHE A 212 20.91 -17.74 -23.56
CA PHE A 212 20.93 -19.17 -23.86
C PHE A 212 21.59 -19.38 -25.23
N THR A 213 22.92 -19.42 -25.29
CA THR A 213 23.66 -19.82 -26.49
C THR A 213 23.56 -21.33 -26.65
N LYS A 214 22.69 -21.73 -27.58
CA LYS A 214 22.55 -23.10 -28.06
C LYS A 214 23.68 -23.39 -29.04
N GLU A 215 24.83 -23.86 -28.55
CA GLU A 215 25.82 -24.51 -29.41
C GLU A 215 26.71 -25.45 -28.59
N SER A 216 26.53 -26.75 -28.82
CA SER A 216 27.57 -27.74 -28.54
C SER A 216 27.45 -28.81 -29.61
N SER A 217 28.34 -28.65 -30.59
CA SER A 217 28.68 -29.65 -31.59
C SER A 217 29.17 -30.92 -30.90
N CYS A 218 28.49 -32.03 -31.18
CA CYS A 218 28.92 -33.35 -30.75
C CYS A 218 30.06 -33.81 -31.67
N SER A 219 31.28 -33.84 -31.14
CA SER A 219 32.45 -34.41 -31.79
C SER A 219 33.05 -35.50 -30.89
N MET A 220 33.49 -36.57 -31.54
CA MET A 220 34.20 -37.76 -31.00
C MET A 220 33.32 -38.78 -30.27
N ARG A 221 33.38 -40.09 -30.54
CA ARG A 221 34.44 -40.94 -31.11
C ARG A 221 33.82 -42.24 -31.62
N LYS A 222 34.25 -42.72 -32.78
CA LYS A 222 34.10 -44.12 -33.18
C LYS A 222 34.83 -45.02 -32.17
N ARG A 223 34.11 -45.97 -31.56
CA ARG A 223 34.70 -47.25 -31.14
C ARG A 223 33.80 -48.37 -31.62
N HIS A 224 34.37 -49.18 -32.50
CA HIS A 224 33.87 -50.50 -32.87
C HIS A 224 33.52 -51.32 -31.63
N ARG A 225 32.33 -51.93 -31.60
CA ARG A 225 32.11 -53.27 -31.06
C ARG A 225 31.06 -53.99 -31.92
N THR A 226 31.37 -55.25 -32.13
CA THR A 226 30.81 -56.23 -33.05
C THR A 226 29.42 -56.71 -32.66
N ALA A 227 28.65 -57.10 -33.68
CA ALA A 227 27.39 -57.79 -33.59
C ALA A 227 27.50 -59.11 -32.81
N GLY A 228 26.42 -59.44 -32.09
CA GLY A 228 26.20 -60.73 -31.46
C GLY A 228 24.72 -60.84 -31.12
N ASP A 229 24.02 -61.67 -31.90
CA ASP A 229 22.60 -62.00 -31.80
C ASP A 229 22.19 -62.55 -30.42
N GLY A 230 20.94 -62.29 -30.02
CA GLY A 230 20.35 -62.93 -28.85
C GLY A 230 18.92 -62.45 -28.58
N ALA A 231 17.96 -63.29 -28.95
CA ALA A 231 16.52 -63.04 -28.88
C ALA A 231 15.91 -63.18 -27.47
N CYS A 232 14.68 -62.64 -27.36
CA CYS A 232 13.53 -63.16 -26.59
C CYS A 232 13.43 -62.85 -25.07
N SER A 233 12.39 -62.08 -24.69
CA SER A 233 11.26 -62.48 -23.80
C SER A 233 10.75 -61.37 -22.85
N THR A 234 9.52 -60.91 -23.11
CA THR A 234 8.36 -60.65 -22.20
C THR A 234 8.56 -60.24 -20.71
N SER A 235 8.07 -59.02 -20.37
CA SER A 235 7.17 -58.58 -19.25
C SER A 235 7.40 -59.01 -17.76
N PRO A 236 6.71 -58.42 -16.74
CA PRO A 236 6.40 -57.01 -16.40
C PRO A 236 6.70 -56.64 -14.89
N CYS A 237 6.40 -55.38 -14.51
CA CYS A 237 6.53 -54.76 -13.17
C CYS A 237 5.88 -55.51 -11.98
N PRO A 238 6.30 -55.18 -10.74
CA PRO A 238 5.41 -55.20 -9.58
C PRO A 238 5.26 -53.84 -8.86
N SER A 239 4.00 -53.57 -8.51
CA SER A 239 3.41 -52.91 -7.33
C SER A 239 3.89 -51.53 -6.87
#